data_AF-A0A2S2P7J1-F1
#
_entry.id   AF-A0A2S2P7J1-F1
#
_cell.length_a   1.000
_cell.length_b   1.000
_cell.length_c   1.000
_cell.angle_alpha   90.00
_cell.angle_beta   90.00
_cell.angle_gamma   90.00
#
_symmetry.space_group_name_H-M   'P 1'
#
loop_
_entity.id
_entity.type
_entity.pdbx_description
1 polymer ?
#
loop_
_entity_poly.entity_id
_entity_poly.type
_entity_poly.pdbx_seq_one_letter_code
_entity_poly.pdbx_strand_id
1 'polypeptide(L)'
;MGVDTELVKTHVRPRCFMDVAVDNILLGRIVFELFDDFCPLTCENFRALCTGEKGLGKTTGKPLHFQGVIFHRVVKSFMVQCGDFSTGNGTGGESIFGGTFPGINLT
;
A
#
# COMPACT_ATOMS: atom_id res chain seq x y z
N MET A 1 -37.90 1.58 -31.23
CA MET A 1 -37.62 1.61 -29.79
C MET A 1 -36.22 1.04 -29.60
N GLY A 2 -35.19 1.90 -29.65
CA GLY A 2 -33.82 1.50 -29.36
C GLY A 2 -33.65 1.45 -27.86
N VAL A 3 -33.28 0.28 -27.33
CA VAL A 3 -32.86 0.17 -25.93
C VAL A 3 -31.42 0.67 -25.92
N ASP A 4 -31.21 1.86 -25.36
CA ASP A 4 -29.89 2.41 -25.07
C ASP A 4 -29.33 1.60 -23.89
N THR A 5 -28.58 0.54 -24.19
CA THR A 5 -27.83 -0.20 -23.16
C THR A 5 -26.60 0.62 -22.82
N GLU A 6 -26.79 1.62 -21.97
CA GLU A 6 -25.68 2.31 -21.32
C GLU A 6 -24.90 1.27 -20.50
N LEU A 7 -23.68 0.97 -20.94
CA LEU A 7 -22.79 0.03 -20.26
C LEU A 7 -22.49 0.61 -18.88
N VAL A 8 -23.09 0.08 -17.82
CA VAL A 8 -22.72 0.42 -16.44
C VAL A 8 -21.28 -0.03 -16.25
N LYS A 9 -20.31 0.88 -16.40
CA LYS A 9 -18.92 0.64 -16.03
C LYS A 9 -18.88 0.47 -14.51
N THR A 10 -18.92 -0.77 -14.05
CA THR A 10 -18.60 -1.09 -12.66
C THR A 10 -17.14 -0.72 -12.42
N HIS A 11 -16.90 0.27 -11.56
CA HIS A 11 -15.55 0.61 -11.13
C HIS A 11 -14.93 -0.59 -10.42
N VAL A 12 -13.84 -1.13 -10.97
CA VAL A 12 -13.14 -2.30 -10.41
C VAL A 12 -12.00 -1.80 -9.54
N ARG A 13 -12.13 -2.01 -8.24
CA ARG A 13 -11.11 -1.60 -7.26
C ARG A 13 -9.81 -2.38 -7.43
N PRO A 14 -8.64 -1.72 -7.35
CA PRO A 14 -7.36 -2.40 -7.37
C PRO A 14 -7.22 -3.37 -6.19
N ARG A 15 -6.54 -4.49 -6.44
CA ARG A 15 -6.14 -5.44 -5.40
C ARG A 15 -4.63 -5.59 -5.36
N CYS A 16 -4.08 -5.62 -4.16
CA CYS A 16 -2.66 -5.85 -3.89
C CYS A 16 -2.50 -7.02 -2.91
N PHE A 17 -1.30 -7.57 -2.81
CA PHE A 17 -1.04 -8.64 -1.86
C PHE A 17 0.34 -8.51 -1.23
N MET A 18 0.50 -9.16 -0.08
CA MET A 18 1.78 -9.36 0.60
C MET A 18 1.88 -10.83 1.00
N ASP A 19 2.97 -11.48 0.58
CA ASP A 19 3.34 -12.78 1.12
C ASP A 19 4.17 -12.56 2.39
N VAL A 20 3.72 -13.17 3.50
CA VAL A 20 4.29 -12.95 4.83
C VAL A 20 5.00 -14.21 5.30
N ALA A 21 6.22 -14.03 5.79
CA ALA A 21 7.02 -15.10 6.38
C ALA A 21 7.51 -14.71 7.78
N VAL A 22 7.71 -15.71 8.63
CA VAL A 22 8.40 -15.59 9.93
C VAL A 22 9.53 -16.61 9.94
N ASP A 23 10.74 -16.17 10.27
CA ASP A 23 11.95 -17.01 10.22
C ASP A 23 12.12 -17.76 8.89
N ASN A 24 11.84 -17.06 7.77
CA ASN A 24 11.83 -17.58 6.39
C ASN A 24 10.81 -18.70 6.11
N ILE A 25 9.87 -18.95 7.02
CA ILE A 25 8.75 -19.85 6.82
C ILE A 25 7.54 -19.04 6.35
N LEU A 26 7.07 -19.33 5.13
CA LEU A 26 5.89 -18.69 4.56
C LEU A 26 4.66 -19.02 5.42
N LEU A 27 4.03 -17.98 5.99
CA LEU A 27 2.79 -18.11 6.75
C LEU A 27 1.55 -18.01 5.87
N GLY A 28 1.65 -17.23 4.78
CA GLY A 28 0.57 -17.09 3.82
C GLY A 28 0.53 -15.72 3.17
N ARG A 29 -0.58 -15.47 2.48
CA ARG A 29 -0.82 -14.25 1.70
C ARG A 29 -1.92 -13.41 2.33
N ILE A 30 -1.64 -12.12 2.49
CA ILE A 30 -2.64 -11.10 2.80
C ILE A 30 -3.02 -10.42 1.48
N VAL A 31 -4.31 -10.29 1.20
CA VAL A 31 -4.83 -9.59 0.01
C VAL A 31 -5.62 -8.37 0.46
N PHE A 32 -5.36 -7.24 -0.18
CA PHE A 32 -6.00 -5.95 0.10
C PHE A 32 -6.82 -5.53 -1.12
N GLU A 33 -8.06 -5.09 -0.91
CA GLU A 33 -8.80 -4.30 -1.89
C GLU A 33 -8.66 -2.81 -1.52
N LEU A 34 -8.35 -1.98 -2.51
CA LEU A 34 -8.06 -0.56 -2.31
C LEU A 34 -9.27 0.28 -2.73
N PHE A 35 -9.74 1.13 -1.82
CA PHE A 35 -10.88 2.03 -2.04
C PHE A 35 -10.44 3.28 -2.81
N ASP A 36 -9.93 3.12 -4.03
CA ASP A 36 -9.38 4.19 -4.86
C ASP A 36 -10.42 5.21 -5.32
N ASP A 37 -11.69 4.83 -5.32
CA ASP A 37 -12.84 5.72 -5.48
C ASP A 37 -13.00 6.71 -4.32
N PHE A 38 -12.58 6.32 -3.11
CA PHE A 38 -12.64 7.16 -1.92
C PHE A 38 -11.32 7.89 -1.69
N CYS A 39 -10.19 7.17 -1.64
CA CYS A 39 -8.87 7.71 -1.31
C CYS A 39 -7.83 7.46 -2.41
N PRO A 40 -7.94 8.13 -3.57
CA PRO A 40 -7.15 7.82 -4.77
C PRO A 40 -5.63 7.96 -4.55
N LEU A 41 -5.18 9.03 -3.88
CA LEU A 41 -3.75 9.25 -3.63
C LEU A 41 -3.15 8.23 -2.65
N THR A 42 -3.89 7.89 -1.60
CA THR A 42 -3.46 6.89 -0.62
C THR A 42 -3.41 5.50 -1.26
N CYS A 43 -4.41 5.16 -2.06
CA CYS A 43 -4.46 3.88 -2.78
C CYS A 43 -3.34 3.77 -3.81
N GLU A 44 -3.09 4.81 -4.61
CA GLU A 44 -1.99 4.80 -5.57
C GLU A 44 -0.62 4.70 -4.88
N ASN A 45 -0.43 5.41 -3.77
CA ASN A 45 0.79 5.28 -2.97
C ASN A 45 0.98 3.84 -2.47
N PHE A 46 -0.03 3.24 -1.85
CA PHE A 46 0.06 1.88 -1.33
C PHE A 46 0.28 0.85 -2.44
N ARG A 47 -0.48 0.96 -3.54
CA ARG A 47 -0.37 0.07 -4.71
C ARG A 47 1.04 0.12 -5.31
N ALA A 48 1.57 1.32 -5.54
CA ALA A 48 2.89 1.50 -6.11
C ALA A 48 4.01 1.02 -5.18
N LEU A 49 3.87 1.20 -3.87
CA LEU A 49 4.80 0.64 -2.89
C LEU A 49 4.71 -0.90 -2.80
N CYS A 50 3.59 -1.51 -3.19
CA CYS A 50 3.50 -2.97 -3.33
C CYS A 50 4.22 -3.49 -4.58
N THR A 51 4.33 -2.70 -5.65
CA THR A 51 4.96 -3.12 -6.92
C THR A 51 6.42 -2.71 -7.05
N GLY A 52 6.84 -1.65 -6.34
CA GLY A 52 8.19 -1.09 -6.45
C GLY A 52 8.43 -0.28 -7.73
N GLU A 53 7.37 0.00 -8.51
CA GLU A 53 7.50 0.57 -9.86
C GLU A 53 8.03 2.02 -9.90
N LYS A 54 8.04 2.72 -8.76
CA LYS A 54 8.40 4.15 -8.68
C LYS A 54 9.89 4.37 -8.41
N GLY A 55 10.71 3.32 -8.37
CA GLY A 55 12.16 3.42 -8.25
C GLY A 55 12.61 3.83 -6.85
N LEU A 56 13.48 4.84 -6.76
CA LEU A 56 14.09 5.29 -5.50
C LEU A 56 13.35 6.49 -4.91
N GLY A 57 13.25 6.49 -3.58
CA GLY A 57 12.72 7.62 -2.81
C GLY A 57 13.62 8.84 -2.91
N LYS A 58 13.01 10.02 -2.98
CA LYS A 58 13.73 11.29 -3.17
C LYS A 58 14.49 11.69 -1.90
N THR A 59 13.92 11.42 -0.73
CA THR A 59 14.52 11.80 0.56
C THR A 59 15.32 10.67 1.18
N THR A 60 14.90 9.43 0.99
CA THR A 60 15.56 8.26 1.58
C THR A 60 16.64 7.66 0.68
N GLY A 61 16.59 7.88 -0.64
CA GLY A 61 17.47 7.22 -1.61
C GLY A 61 17.29 5.70 -1.69
N LYS A 62 16.26 5.15 -1.06
CA LYS A 62 15.99 3.71 -0.98
C LYS A 62 14.85 3.30 -1.92
N PRO A 63 14.76 2.03 -2.33
CA PRO A 63 13.65 1.55 -3.14
C PRO A 63 12.29 1.84 -2.48
N LEU A 64 11.38 2.44 -3.24
CA LEU A 64 9.99 2.67 -2.85
C LEU A 64 9.21 1.35 -2.99
N HIS A 65 9.51 0.38 -2.14
CA HIS A 65 8.98 -0.98 -2.26
C HIS A 65 8.84 -1.65 -0.89
N PHE A 66 7.73 -2.37 -0.67
CA PHE A 66 7.48 -3.11 0.56
C PHE A 66 8.14 -4.50 0.61
N GLN A 67 8.68 -5.01 -0.49
CA GLN A 67 9.36 -6.30 -0.47
C GLN A 67 10.56 -6.28 0.48
N GLY A 68 10.59 -7.25 1.40
CA GLY A 68 11.63 -7.36 2.42
C GLY A 68 11.44 -6.45 3.65
N VAL A 69 10.35 -5.67 3.70
CA VAL A 69 10.02 -4.85 4.87
C VAL A 69 9.39 -5.70 5.96
N ILE A 70 9.80 -5.46 7.21
CA ILE A 70 9.31 -6.19 8.38
C ILE A 70 8.09 -5.52 9.02
N PHE A 71 7.29 -6.34 9.72
CA PHE A 71 6.31 -5.86 10.70
C PHE A 71 7.03 -5.49 12.00
N HIS A 72 7.48 -4.24 12.11
CA HIS A 72 8.30 -3.78 13.24
C HIS A 72 7.52 -3.62 14.56
N ARG A 73 6.17 -3.58 14.51
CA ARG A 73 5.33 -3.46 15.70
C ARG A 73 4.09 -4.35 15.60
N VAL A 74 3.92 -5.22 16.57
CA VAL A 74 2.79 -6.15 16.70
C VAL A 74 2.15 -5.97 18.07
N VAL A 75 0.87 -5.61 18.10
CA VAL A 75 0.10 -5.41 19.34
C VAL A 75 -1.06 -6.40 19.35
N LYS A 76 -1.00 -7.35 20.28
CA LYS A 76 -2.00 -8.41 20.43
C LYS A 76 -3.40 -7.80 20.60
N SER A 77 -4.37 -8.37 19.89
CA SER A 77 -5.78 -7.93 19.91
C SER A 77 -5.99 -6.50 19.42
N PHE A 78 -5.06 -5.94 18.65
CA PHE A 78 -5.22 -4.61 18.08
C PHE A 78 -4.77 -4.56 16.62
N MET A 79 -3.46 -4.55 16.36
CA MET A 79 -2.94 -4.35 15.01
C MET A 79 -1.50 -4.84 14.83
N VAL A 80 -1.10 -4.91 13.55
CA VAL A 80 0.29 -5.04 13.10
C VAL A 80 0.64 -3.81 12.26
N GLN A 81 1.88 -3.32 12.38
CA GLN A 81 2.37 -2.14 11.69
C GLN A 81 3.63 -2.47 10.89
N CYS A 82 3.66 -2.00 9.65
CA CYS A 82 4.71 -2.22 8.64
C CYS A 82 4.85 -0.94 7.79
N GLY A 83 5.70 -0.99 6.76
CA GLY A 83 5.83 0.03 5.73
C GLY A 83 7.06 0.93 5.86
N ASP A 84 7.80 0.79 6.95
CA ASP A 84 9.09 1.47 7.12
C ASP A 84 10.20 0.68 6.43
N PHE A 85 10.39 0.94 5.14
CA PHE A 85 11.46 0.36 4.33
C PHE A 85 12.82 1.02 4.52
N SER A 86 12.91 2.13 5.26
CA SER A 86 14.15 2.89 5.36
C SER A 86 14.88 2.68 6.69
N THR A 87 14.19 2.71 7.84
CA THR A 87 14.82 2.48 9.15
C THR A 87 14.33 1.20 9.83
N GLY A 88 13.17 0.67 9.40
CA GLY A 88 12.63 -0.60 9.89
C GLY A 88 12.19 -0.58 11.36
N ASN A 89 11.99 0.59 11.96
CA ASN A 89 11.68 0.76 13.39
C ASN A 89 10.49 1.70 13.65
N GLY A 90 9.85 2.20 12.60
CA GLY A 90 8.67 3.06 12.65
C GLY A 90 8.97 4.55 12.54
N THR A 91 10.24 4.97 12.46
CA THR A 91 10.61 6.39 12.29
C THR A 91 10.85 6.80 10.83
N GLY A 92 10.87 5.83 9.92
CA GLY A 92 11.24 6.02 8.52
C GLY A 92 10.07 5.87 7.54
N GLY A 93 10.41 5.40 6.34
CA GLY A 93 9.54 5.37 5.16
C GLY A 93 9.50 6.69 4.38
N GLU A 94 8.95 6.60 3.18
CA GLU A 94 8.70 7.72 2.26
C GLU A 94 7.53 7.38 1.35
N SER A 95 6.73 8.38 0.97
CA SER A 95 5.71 8.19 -0.07
C SER A 95 6.29 8.25 -1.47
N ILE A 96 5.54 7.75 -2.45
CA ILE A 96 5.93 7.83 -3.87
C ILE A 96 5.96 9.27 -4.41
N PHE A 97 5.38 10.23 -3.68
CA PHE A 97 5.32 11.63 -4.07
C PHE A 97 6.58 12.41 -3.62
N GLY A 98 7.35 11.84 -2.71
CA GLY A 98 8.50 12.46 -2.05
C GLY A 98 8.14 12.94 -0.65
N GLY A 99 8.77 12.38 0.38
CA GLY A 99 8.44 12.67 1.78
C GLY A 99 7.02 12.23 2.16
N THR A 100 6.30 13.06 2.92
CA THR A 100 4.90 12.84 3.32
C THR A 100 3.92 13.54 2.38
N PHE A 101 2.65 13.16 2.42
CA PHE A 101 1.58 13.80 1.66
C PHE A 101 0.35 14.03 2.54
N PRO A 102 -0.51 15.02 2.21
CA PRO A 102 -1.73 15.29 2.97
C PRO A 102 -2.66 14.08 2.99
N GLY A 103 -3.27 13.81 4.15
CA GLY A 103 -4.28 12.77 4.29
C GLY A 103 -5.59 13.13 3.60
N ILE A 104 -6.43 12.12 3.38
CA ILE A 104 -7.81 12.34 2.95
C ILE A 104 -8.63 12.96 4.08
N ASN A 105 -9.60 13.80 3.72
CA ASN A 105 -10.57 14.33 4.67
C ASN A 105 -11.64 13.27 4.99
N LEU A 106 -11.87 12.99 6.28
CA LEU A 106 -12.81 11.97 6.75
C LEU A 106 -14.08 12.56 7.39
N THR A 107 -14.35 13.86 7.16
CA THR A 107 -15.53 14.57 7.68
C THR A 107 -16.74 14.47 6.76
#